data_AF-A0A653X2G8-F1
#
_entry.id   AF-A0A653X2G8-F1
#
_cell.length_a   1.000
_cell.length_b   1.000
_cell.length_c   1.000
_cell.angle_alpha   90.00
_cell.angle_beta   90.00
_cell.angle_gamma   90.00
#
_symmetry.space_group_name_H-M   'P 1'
#
loop_
_entity.id
_entity.type
_entity.pdbx_description
1 polymer ?
#
loop_
_entity_poly.entity_id
_entity_poly.type
_entity_poly.pdbx_seq_one_letter_code
_entity_poly.pdbx_strand_id
1 'polypeptide(L)'
;MKTADANQIYVMEFCSSICAHSEPVIVECSPVHGTAENECFELVGRKVQEFGGNQVFGWAVWEKPGVFIEAEFHSVWQQPNGTYLDINPRNPAFNIKTILFVPDKKIKYEEKQIDNIRKPLVNDNDVIRFLYLSTKRFQILNRGQRTYEHGEISLPNKEMKEYQRTIKELIKLQNTINKRYSTVIA
;
A
#
# COMPACT_ATOMS: atom_id res chain seq x y z
N MET A 1 3.99 -10.83 0.69
CA MET A 1 3.56 -10.22 -0.58
C MET A 1 4.80 -9.89 -1.38
N LYS A 2 4.65 -9.65 -2.68
CA LYS A 2 5.70 -9.11 -3.55
C LYS A 2 5.12 -7.98 -4.40
N THR A 3 5.98 -7.22 -5.08
CA THR A 3 5.56 -6.32 -6.16
C THR A 3 4.74 -7.08 -7.20
N ALA A 4 3.62 -6.50 -7.64
CA ALA A 4 2.77 -7.12 -8.65
C ALA A 4 3.49 -7.23 -10.00
N ASP A 5 3.32 -8.35 -10.68
CA ASP A 5 3.95 -8.64 -11.97
C ASP A 5 3.11 -8.08 -13.12
N ALA A 6 3.59 -7.00 -13.74
CA ALA A 6 2.90 -6.33 -14.85
C ALA A 6 2.72 -7.21 -16.11
N ASN A 7 3.39 -8.37 -16.19
CA ASN A 7 3.18 -9.33 -17.28
C ASN A 7 1.88 -10.15 -17.10
N GLN A 8 1.24 -10.09 -15.94
CA GLN A 8 0.02 -10.82 -15.65
C GLN A 8 -1.22 -10.01 -16.03
N ILE A 9 -2.15 -10.62 -16.76
CA ILE A 9 -3.39 -9.96 -17.22
C ILE A 9 -4.19 -9.41 -16.04
N TYR A 10 -4.35 -10.18 -14.96
CA TYR A 10 -5.13 -9.76 -13.79
C TYR A 10 -4.52 -8.54 -13.08
N VAL A 11 -3.20 -8.34 -13.17
CA VAL A 11 -2.52 -7.17 -12.61
C VAL A 11 -2.86 -5.93 -13.43
N MET A 12 -2.76 -6.02 -14.76
CA MET A 12 -3.09 -4.90 -15.64
C MET A 12 -4.58 -4.52 -15.57
N GLU A 13 -5.48 -5.52 -15.50
CA GLU A 13 -6.91 -5.28 -15.26
C GLU A 13 -7.16 -4.59 -13.93
N PHE A 14 -6.45 -4.99 -12.86
CA PHE A 14 -6.57 -4.34 -11.56
C PHE A 14 -6.06 -2.90 -11.62
N CYS A 15 -4.89 -2.64 -12.21
CA CYS A 15 -4.37 -1.28 -12.43
C CYS A 15 -5.37 -0.40 -13.21
N SER A 16 -5.95 -0.92 -14.29
CA SER A 16 -6.96 -0.21 -15.08
C SER A 16 -8.23 0.09 -14.27
N SER A 17 -8.65 -0.82 -13.39
CA SER A 17 -9.81 -0.60 -12.50
C SER A 17 -9.56 0.48 -11.45
N ILE A 18 -8.30 0.75 -11.09
CA ILE A 18 -7.90 1.80 -10.15
C ILE A 18 -7.84 3.15 -10.85
N CYS A 19 -7.14 3.23 -11.99
CA CYS A 19 -7.01 4.47 -12.76
C CYS A 19 -7.00 4.15 -14.26
N ALA A 20 -8.18 4.19 -14.90
CA ALA A 20 -8.36 3.78 -16.31
C ALA A 20 -7.55 4.60 -17.34
N HIS A 21 -7.04 5.78 -16.96
CA HIS A 21 -6.29 6.67 -17.84
C HIS A 21 -4.80 6.77 -17.48
N SER A 22 -4.29 5.85 -16.66
CA SER A 22 -2.90 5.83 -16.25
C SER A 22 -2.30 4.46 -16.49
N GLU A 23 -1.14 4.44 -17.13
CA GLU A 23 -0.39 3.20 -17.32
C GLU A 23 0.48 2.92 -16.09
N PRO A 24 0.50 1.67 -15.59
CA PRO A 24 1.40 1.30 -14.52
C PRO A 24 2.86 1.36 -15.00
N VAL A 25 3.74 1.87 -14.16
CA VAL A 25 5.17 2.02 -14.43
C VAL A 25 5.99 1.28 -13.38
N ILE A 26 7.11 0.70 -13.80
CA ILE A 26 8.10 0.15 -12.87
C ILE A 26 8.96 1.30 -12.34
N VAL A 27 9.04 1.42 -11.02
CA VAL A 27 9.79 2.46 -10.33
C VAL A 27 10.89 1.81 -9.49
N GLU A 28 12.12 2.31 -9.61
CA GLU A 28 13.25 1.87 -8.79
C GLU A 28 13.11 2.35 -7.34
N CYS A 29 13.51 1.50 -6.39
CA CYS A 29 13.53 1.83 -4.98
C CYS A 29 14.94 2.22 -4.53
N SER A 30 15.09 3.44 -4.02
CA SER A 30 16.30 3.95 -3.39
C SER A 30 15.95 4.56 -2.03
N PRO A 31 15.66 3.73 -1.01
CA PRO A 31 15.13 4.18 0.27
C PRO A 31 16.09 5.12 1.01
N VAL A 32 15.56 6.20 1.57
CA VAL A 32 16.33 7.08 2.46
C VAL A 32 16.27 6.53 3.88
N HIS A 33 17.41 6.05 4.37
CA HIS A 33 17.51 5.44 5.71
C HIS A 33 17.34 6.47 6.83
N GLY A 34 16.83 6.04 7.99
CA GLY A 34 16.68 6.87 9.19
C GLY A 34 15.37 7.67 9.26
N THR A 35 14.40 7.41 8.36
CA THR A 35 13.05 7.98 8.39
C THR A 35 12.02 6.89 8.72
N ALA A 36 10.90 7.27 9.35
CA ALA A 36 9.88 6.31 9.77
C ALA A 36 9.08 5.77 8.57
N GLU A 37 8.51 4.56 8.71
CA GLU A 37 7.59 4.00 7.72
C GLU A 37 6.31 4.87 7.61
N ASN A 38 5.73 4.97 6.40
CA ASN A 38 4.57 5.82 6.07
C ASN A 38 4.80 7.33 5.99
N GLU A 39 6.04 7.81 6.04
CA GLU A 39 6.39 9.21 5.76
C GLU A 39 6.61 9.49 4.27
N CYS A 40 6.16 8.61 3.34
CA CYS A 40 6.45 8.81 1.91
C CYS A 40 5.98 10.19 1.38
N PHE A 41 4.88 10.71 1.91
CA PHE A 41 4.35 12.03 1.54
C PHE A 41 5.29 13.16 1.98
N GLU A 42 5.69 13.19 3.24
CA GLU A 42 6.59 14.22 3.79
C GLU A 42 8.01 14.08 3.23
N LEU A 43 8.50 12.85 3.10
CA LEU A 43 9.82 12.53 2.58
C LEU A 43 9.98 13.01 1.13
N VAL A 44 9.01 12.69 0.27
CA VAL A 44 9.01 13.16 -1.13
C VAL A 44 8.84 14.68 -1.18
N GLY A 45 7.95 15.25 -0.36
CA GLY A 45 7.80 16.71 -0.26
C GLY A 45 9.12 17.42 0.08
N ARG A 46 9.85 16.93 1.08
CA ARG A 46 11.20 17.42 1.42
C ARG A 46 12.19 17.25 0.28
N LYS A 47 12.18 16.10 -0.40
CA LYS A 47 13.07 15.82 -1.53
C LYS A 47 12.83 16.80 -2.69
N VAL A 48 11.58 17.14 -2.96
CA VAL A 48 11.18 18.14 -3.97
C VAL A 48 11.66 19.54 -3.57
N GLN A 49 11.54 19.92 -2.30
CA GLN A 49 12.03 21.22 -1.82
C GLN A 49 13.56 21.34 -1.95
N GLU A 50 14.30 20.26 -1.67
CA GLU A 50 15.77 20.26 -1.66
C GLU A 50 16.38 20.12 -3.07
N PHE A 51 15.81 19.26 -3.92
CA PHE A 51 16.40 18.89 -5.21
C PHE A 51 15.51 19.21 -6.43
N GLY A 52 14.34 19.82 -6.24
CA GLY A 52 13.37 20.09 -7.29
C GLY A 52 12.62 18.84 -7.77
N GLY A 53 11.98 18.94 -8.94
CA GLY A 53 11.12 17.89 -9.48
C GLY A 53 9.69 18.00 -8.96
N ASN A 54 8.96 16.88 -8.94
CA ASN A 54 7.56 16.84 -8.52
C ASN A 54 7.28 15.70 -7.55
N GLN A 55 6.32 15.93 -6.67
CA GLN A 55 5.70 14.88 -5.88
C GLN A 55 4.55 14.27 -6.69
N VAL A 56 4.59 12.95 -6.90
CA VAL A 56 3.56 12.25 -7.67
C VAL A 56 2.84 11.27 -6.76
N PHE A 57 1.52 11.44 -6.67
CA PHE A 57 0.63 10.55 -5.93
C PHE A 57 0.07 9.48 -6.85
N GLY A 58 -0.23 8.31 -6.28
CA GLY A 58 -0.75 7.19 -7.03
C GLY A 58 -0.82 5.95 -6.15
N TRP A 59 -0.62 4.79 -6.76
CA TRP A 59 -0.83 3.50 -6.10
C TRP A 59 0.35 2.56 -6.33
N ALA A 60 1.00 2.11 -5.26
CA ALA A 60 1.94 1.01 -5.32
C ALA A 60 1.16 -0.31 -5.31
N VAL A 61 1.42 -1.20 -6.28
CA VAL A 61 0.65 -2.43 -6.48
C VAL A 61 1.43 -3.65 -5.98
N TRP A 62 0.80 -4.38 -5.07
CA TRP A 62 1.35 -5.54 -4.39
C TRP A 62 0.46 -6.76 -4.58
N GLU A 63 1.04 -7.94 -4.57
CA GLU A 63 0.27 -9.18 -4.65
C GLU A 63 0.78 -10.27 -3.70
N LYS A 64 -0.15 -11.12 -3.29
CA LYS A 64 0.14 -12.52 -2.98
C LYS A 64 -0.37 -13.33 -4.17
N PRO A 65 0.51 -13.84 -5.06
CA PRO A 65 0.12 -14.43 -6.34
C PRO A 65 -0.96 -15.49 -6.19
N GLY A 66 -2.02 -15.39 -6.99
CA GLY A 66 -3.16 -16.31 -6.96
C GLY A 66 -4.05 -16.20 -5.72
N VAL A 67 -3.79 -15.27 -4.79
CA VAL A 67 -4.57 -15.13 -3.55
C VAL A 67 -5.28 -13.78 -3.48
N PHE A 68 -4.54 -12.68 -3.49
CA PHE A 68 -5.12 -11.34 -3.53
C PHE A 68 -4.12 -10.32 -4.08
N ILE A 69 -4.64 -9.20 -4.56
CA ILE A 69 -3.89 -8.05 -5.03
C ILE A 69 -4.35 -6.79 -4.29
N GLU A 70 -3.42 -5.87 -4.06
CA GLU A 70 -3.61 -4.66 -3.27
C GLU A 70 -2.93 -3.48 -3.94
N ALA A 71 -3.59 -2.33 -3.92
CA ALA A 71 -3.06 -1.04 -4.33
C ALA A 71 -2.99 -0.14 -3.10
N GLU A 72 -1.77 0.17 -2.69
CA GLU A 72 -1.44 1.02 -1.56
C GLU A 72 -1.31 2.47 -2.02
N PHE A 73 -2.02 3.39 -1.38
CA PHE A 73 -1.88 4.81 -1.71
C PHE A 73 -0.46 5.28 -1.37
N HIS A 74 0.27 5.77 -2.39
CA HIS A 74 1.71 5.95 -2.32
C HIS A 74 2.16 7.24 -3.00
N SER A 75 3.35 7.71 -2.62
CA SER A 75 4.01 8.86 -3.24
C SER A 75 5.40 8.51 -3.72
N VAL A 76 5.72 8.91 -4.96
CA VAL A 76 7.05 8.77 -5.56
C VAL A 76 7.59 10.14 -5.96
N TRP A 77 8.92 10.28 -5.93
CA TRP A 77 9.58 11.48 -6.41
C TRP A 77 9.78 11.40 -7.91
N GLN A 78 9.19 12.33 -8.66
CA GLN A 78 9.58 12.58 -10.04
C GLN A 78 10.78 13.52 -10.04
N GLN A 79 11.93 13.00 -10.43
CA GLN A 79 13.17 13.76 -10.54
C GLN A 79 13.05 14.84 -11.63
N PRO A 80 13.87 15.91 -11.60
CA PRO A 80 13.85 16.96 -12.63
C PRO A 80 14.05 16.44 -14.07
N ASN A 81 14.73 15.31 -14.24
CA ASN A 81 14.92 14.64 -15.54
C ASN A 81 13.68 13.84 -16.00
N GLY A 82 12.57 13.87 -15.24
CA GLY A 82 11.31 13.20 -15.56
C GLY A 82 11.19 11.76 -15.04
N THR A 83 12.26 11.14 -14.57
CA THR A 83 12.25 9.75 -14.06
C THR A 83 11.62 9.65 -12.66
N TYR A 84 11.00 8.51 -12.35
CA TYR A 84 10.44 8.24 -11.04
C TYR A 84 11.43 7.49 -10.15
N LEU A 85 11.47 7.87 -8.88
CA LEU A 85 12.24 7.18 -7.84
C LEU A 85 11.37 7.04 -6.59
N ASP A 86 11.29 5.82 -6.09
CA ASP A 86 10.65 5.54 -4.82
C ASP A 86 11.69 5.56 -3.70
N ILE A 87 11.55 6.53 -2.82
CA ILE A 87 12.50 6.80 -1.74
C ILE A 87 12.01 6.32 -0.37
N ASN A 88 10.83 5.70 -0.31
CA ASN A 88 10.23 5.25 0.94
C ASN A 88 11.02 4.10 1.58
N PRO A 89 11.45 4.20 2.84
CA PRO A 89 12.07 3.08 3.56
C PRO A 89 11.07 1.94 3.72
N ARG A 90 11.59 0.71 3.58
CA ARG A 90 10.84 -0.52 3.81
C ARG A 90 11.71 -1.48 4.59
N ASN A 91 11.07 -2.47 5.23
CA ASN A 91 11.80 -3.53 5.93
C ASN A 91 12.86 -4.18 5.01
N PRO A 92 14.16 -4.08 5.35
CA PRO A 92 15.26 -4.59 4.52
C PRO A 92 15.18 -6.09 4.24
N ALA A 93 14.50 -6.86 5.10
CA ALA A 93 14.35 -8.31 4.95
C ALA A 93 13.60 -8.71 3.68
N PHE A 94 12.79 -7.81 3.09
CA PHE A 94 12.06 -8.09 1.84
C PHE A 94 12.84 -7.74 0.57
N ASN A 95 13.97 -7.03 0.66
CA ASN A 95 14.84 -6.66 -0.47
C ASN A 95 14.09 -6.16 -1.73
N ILE A 96 13.09 -5.28 -1.55
CA ILE A 96 12.30 -4.74 -2.66
C ILE A 96 13.15 -3.74 -3.45
N LYS A 97 13.47 -4.09 -4.71
CA LYS A 97 14.25 -3.24 -5.63
C LYS A 97 13.40 -2.34 -6.50
N THR A 98 12.16 -2.75 -6.77
CA THR A 98 11.24 -2.01 -7.63
C THR A 98 9.80 -2.18 -7.14
N ILE A 99 8.97 -1.17 -7.40
CA ILE A 99 7.52 -1.25 -7.26
C ILE A 99 6.83 -1.11 -8.62
N LEU A 100 5.65 -1.69 -8.76
CA LEU A 100 4.71 -1.36 -9.82
C LEU A 100 3.86 -0.21 -9.30
N PHE A 101 3.87 0.92 -10.00
CA PHE A 101 3.22 2.13 -9.56
C PHE A 101 2.21 2.61 -10.61
N VAL A 102 1.00 2.95 -10.18
CA VAL A 102 -0.02 3.59 -11.03
C VAL A 102 -0.13 5.05 -10.62
N PRO A 103 0.47 6.00 -11.36
CA PRO A 103 0.32 7.42 -11.07
C PRO A 103 -1.15 7.84 -11.17
N ASP A 104 -1.63 8.68 -10.26
CA ASP A 104 -2.99 9.23 -10.34
C ASP A 104 -2.97 10.76 -10.19
N LYS A 105 -2.96 11.44 -11.34
CA LYS A 105 -2.90 12.91 -11.43
C LYS A 105 -4.16 13.59 -10.91
N LYS A 106 -5.25 12.86 -10.67
CA LYS A 106 -6.51 13.42 -10.16
C LYS A 106 -6.49 13.53 -8.63
N ILE A 107 -5.59 12.82 -7.95
CA ILE A 107 -5.51 12.86 -6.50
C ILE A 107 -4.96 14.22 -6.07
N LYS A 108 -5.79 14.95 -5.33
CA LYS A 108 -5.38 16.09 -4.52
C LYS A 108 -5.30 15.59 -3.09
N TYR A 109 -4.09 15.41 -2.58
CA TYR A 109 -3.89 14.91 -1.23
C TYR A 109 -4.26 16.00 -0.22
N GLU A 110 -5.30 15.75 0.58
CA GLU A 110 -5.80 16.65 1.62
C GLU A 110 -5.32 16.25 3.03
N GLU A 111 -4.15 15.61 3.13
CA GLU A 111 -3.58 15.10 4.38
C GLU A 111 -4.44 14.04 5.09
N LYS A 112 -5.43 13.49 4.38
CA LYS A 112 -6.24 12.37 4.85
C LYS A 112 -5.56 11.08 4.47
N GLN A 113 -5.46 10.14 5.41
CA GLN A 113 -5.14 8.76 5.07
C GLN A 113 -6.18 8.21 4.07
N ILE A 114 -5.72 7.42 3.11
CA ILE A 114 -6.54 6.77 2.08
C ILE A 114 -6.38 5.26 2.24
N ASP A 115 -7.49 4.52 2.29
CA ASP A 115 -7.44 3.06 2.40
C ASP A 115 -6.89 2.45 1.11
N ASN A 116 -6.25 1.30 1.25
CA ASN A 116 -5.78 0.55 0.10
C ASN A 116 -6.97 -0.13 -0.59
N ILE A 117 -6.91 -0.16 -1.91
CA ILE A 117 -7.87 -0.90 -2.73
C ILE A 117 -7.40 -2.36 -2.75
N ARG A 118 -8.29 -3.30 -2.42
CA ARG A 118 -7.95 -4.72 -2.30
C ARG A 118 -8.93 -5.58 -3.08
N LYS A 119 -8.42 -6.58 -3.81
CA LYS A 119 -9.24 -7.53 -4.59
C LYS A 119 -8.81 -8.97 -4.33
N PRO A 120 -9.74 -9.88 -3.98
CA PRO A 120 -9.43 -11.30 -3.92
C PRO A 120 -9.20 -11.86 -5.33
N LEU A 121 -8.22 -12.74 -5.48
CA LEU A 121 -7.95 -13.49 -6.72
C LEU A 121 -8.43 -14.94 -6.64
N VAL A 122 -8.91 -15.36 -5.47
CA VAL A 122 -9.43 -16.70 -5.18
C VAL A 122 -10.75 -16.60 -4.45
N ASN A 123 -11.67 -17.53 -4.73
CA ASN A 123 -12.91 -17.68 -3.98
C ASN A 123 -12.68 -18.47 -2.68
N ASP A 124 -11.96 -17.85 -1.73
CA ASP A 124 -11.68 -18.40 -0.40
C ASP A 124 -12.25 -17.47 0.67
N ASN A 125 -13.13 -18.01 1.51
CA ASN A 125 -13.79 -17.25 2.57
C ASN A 125 -12.81 -16.62 3.56
N ASP A 126 -11.67 -17.27 3.86
CA ASP A 126 -10.66 -16.69 4.75
C ASP A 126 -9.97 -15.50 4.10
N VAL A 127 -9.70 -15.57 2.79
CA VAL A 127 -9.11 -14.45 2.03
C VAL A 127 -10.10 -13.29 1.96
N ILE A 128 -11.35 -13.56 1.59
CA ILE A 128 -12.41 -12.54 1.54
C ILE A 128 -12.59 -11.88 2.91
N ARG A 129 -12.63 -12.69 3.99
CA ARG A 129 -12.74 -12.20 5.36
C ARG A 129 -11.51 -11.38 5.78
N PHE A 130 -10.31 -11.81 5.41
CA PHE A 130 -9.08 -11.09 5.68
C PHE A 130 -9.11 -9.69 5.05
N LEU A 131 -9.46 -9.58 3.76
CA LEU A 131 -9.56 -8.28 3.09
C LEU A 131 -10.64 -7.38 3.71
N TYR A 132 -11.81 -7.96 4.05
CA TYR A 132 -12.86 -7.23 4.77
C TYR A 132 -12.37 -6.67 6.11
N LEU A 133 -11.65 -7.46 6.89
CA LEU A 133 -11.12 -7.01 8.18
C LEU A 133 -9.99 -6.00 8.03
N SER A 134 -9.22 -6.04 6.95
CA SER A 134 -8.23 -5.00 6.64
C SER A 134 -8.90 -3.65 6.42
N THR A 135 -9.99 -3.59 5.65
CA THR A 135 -10.81 -2.38 5.50
C THR A 135 -11.43 -1.97 6.83
N LYS A 136 -11.96 -2.92 7.62
CA LYS A 136 -12.51 -2.62 8.95
C LYS A 136 -11.46 -2.02 9.89
N ARG A 137 -10.24 -2.55 9.89
CA ARG A 137 -9.11 -2.03 10.66
C ARG A 137 -8.82 -0.58 10.26
N PHE A 138 -8.74 -0.30 8.96
CA PHE A 138 -8.54 1.06 8.45
C PHE A 138 -9.63 1.99 8.97
N GLN A 139 -10.90 1.61 8.81
CA GLN A 139 -12.05 2.40 9.26
C GLN A 139 -12.01 2.70 10.77
N ILE A 140 -11.65 1.74 11.62
CA ILE A 140 -11.55 1.98 13.07
C ILE A 140 -10.49 3.06 13.37
N LEU A 141 -9.32 2.95 12.74
CA LEU A 141 -8.21 3.89 12.91
C LEU A 141 -8.50 5.26 12.30
N ASN A 142 -9.40 5.35 11.31
CA ASN A 142 -9.67 6.56 10.53
C ASN A 142 -11.01 7.24 10.86
N ARG A 143 -11.70 6.81 11.91
CA ARG A 143 -12.99 7.41 12.33
C ARG A 143 -12.81 8.88 12.77
N GLY A 144 -13.64 9.76 12.19
CA GLY A 144 -13.69 11.16 12.58
C GLY A 144 -12.39 11.90 12.27
N GLN A 145 -11.86 12.63 13.24
CA GLN A 145 -10.64 13.43 13.05
C GLN A 145 -9.37 12.58 12.89
N ARG A 146 -9.39 11.30 13.28
CA ARG A 146 -8.24 10.41 13.15
C ARG A 146 -7.81 10.16 11.70
N THR A 147 -8.65 10.49 10.72
CA THR A 147 -8.28 10.41 9.29
C THR A 147 -7.08 11.30 8.93
N TYR A 148 -6.81 12.34 9.72
CA TYR A 148 -5.69 13.26 9.53
C TYR A 148 -4.50 12.95 10.45
N GLU A 149 -4.63 11.97 11.35
CA GLU A 149 -3.56 11.58 12.26
C GLU A 149 -2.63 10.58 11.55
N HIS A 150 -1.32 10.75 11.70
CA HIS A 150 -0.30 9.86 11.18
C HIS A 150 0.51 9.24 12.32
N GLY A 151 1.01 8.00 12.14
CA GLY A 151 1.77 7.29 13.18
C GLY A 151 0.88 6.57 14.21
N GLU A 152 1.20 6.73 15.50
CA GLU A 152 0.46 6.07 16.57
C GLU A 152 -0.89 6.76 16.82
N ILE A 153 -1.98 5.99 16.67
CA ILE A 153 -3.36 6.49 16.78
C ILE A 153 -3.97 6.07 18.12
N SER A 154 -4.45 7.05 18.89
CA SER A 154 -5.15 6.79 20.16
C SER A 154 -6.60 6.40 19.93
N LEU A 155 -7.06 5.34 20.60
CA LEU A 155 -8.42 4.81 20.45
C LEU A 155 -9.19 4.83 21.78
N PRO A 156 -10.46 5.28 21.81
CA PRO A 156 -11.32 5.15 22.98
C PRO A 156 -11.47 3.68 23.40
N ASN A 157 -11.62 3.42 24.70
CA ASN A 157 -11.69 2.05 25.27
C ASN A 157 -12.61 1.08 24.51
N LYS A 158 -13.79 1.54 24.06
CA LYS A 158 -14.73 0.71 23.30
C LYS A 158 -14.19 0.34 21.92
N GLU A 159 -13.64 1.32 21.20
CA GLU A 159 -13.04 1.12 19.88
C GLU A 159 -11.74 0.32 19.98
N MET A 160 -10.98 0.46 21.07
CA MET A 160 -9.80 -0.32 21.32
C MET A 160 -10.10 -1.82 21.44
N LYS A 161 -11.18 -2.19 22.13
CA LYS A 161 -11.63 -3.60 22.18
C LYS A 161 -12.04 -4.11 20.80
N GLU A 162 -12.70 -3.28 19.99
CA GLU A 162 -13.07 -3.63 18.61
C GLU A 162 -11.82 -3.83 17.73
N TYR A 163 -10.85 -2.93 17.83
CA TYR A 163 -9.58 -3.00 17.12
C TYR A 163 -8.81 -4.26 17.50
N GLN A 164 -8.65 -4.55 18.80
CA GLN A 164 -7.94 -5.74 19.28
C GLN A 164 -8.57 -7.04 18.76
N ARG A 165 -9.91 -7.15 18.75
CA ARG A 165 -10.61 -8.30 18.18
C ARG A 165 -10.34 -8.44 16.67
N THR A 166 -10.42 -7.32 15.95
CA THR A 166 -10.15 -7.26 14.50
C THR A 166 -8.71 -7.70 14.19
N ILE A 167 -7.72 -7.18 14.91
CA ILE A 167 -6.30 -7.53 14.75
C ILE A 167 -6.05 -9.00 15.08
N LYS A 168 -6.63 -9.53 16.17
CA LYS A 168 -6.48 -10.94 16.53
C LYS A 168 -6.98 -11.87 15.43
N GLU A 169 -8.12 -11.55 14.83
CA GLU A 169 -8.68 -12.33 13.72
C GLU A 169 -7.84 -12.19 12.45
N LEU A 170 -7.39 -10.96 12.12
CA LEU A 170 -6.48 -10.70 11.00
C LEU A 170 -5.20 -11.53 11.09
N ILE A 171 -4.54 -11.56 12.25
CA ILE A 171 -3.30 -12.33 12.45
C ILE A 171 -3.56 -13.84 12.26
N LYS A 172 -4.68 -14.35 12.81
CA LYS A 172 -5.06 -15.76 12.65
C LYS A 172 -5.30 -16.11 11.17
N LEU A 173 -6.04 -15.27 10.46
CA LEU A 173 -6.32 -15.46 9.03
C LEU A 173 -5.05 -15.33 8.20
N GLN A 174 -4.21 -14.35 8.46
CA GLN A 174 -2.93 -14.16 7.78
C GLN A 174 -2.05 -15.41 7.89
N ASN A 175 -1.93 -15.99 9.09
CA ASN A 175 -1.18 -17.23 9.30
C ASN A 175 -1.81 -18.42 8.57
N THR A 176 -3.14 -18.51 8.58
CA THR A 176 -3.90 -19.57 7.90
C THR A 176 -3.71 -19.49 6.38
N ILE A 177 -3.90 -18.30 5.80
CA ILE A 177 -3.68 -18.00 4.39
C ILE A 177 -2.22 -18.24 4.01
N ASN A 178 -1.26 -17.83 4.84
CA ASN A 178 0.15 -18.07 4.54
C ASN A 178 0.51 -19.56 4.54
N LYS A 179 -0.07 -20.36 5.43
CA LYS A 179 0.13 -21.82 5.44
C LYS A 179 -0.59 -22.52 4.28
N ARG A 180 -1.77 -22.02 3.88
CA ARG A 180 -2.56 -22.59 2.78
C ARG A 180 -1.95 -22.28 1.42
N TYR A 181 -1.46 -21.06 1.25
CA TYR A 181 -0.89 -20.53 0.02
C TYR A 181 0.60 -20.22 0.20
N SER A 182 1.30 -21.01 1.00
CA SER A 182 2.75 -21.03 0.98
C SER A 182 3.15 -21.67 -0.34
N THR A 183 3.54 -20.84 -1.29
CA THR A 183 4.26 -21.30 -2.47
C THR A 183 5.48 -22.05 -1.94
N VAL A 184 5.59 -23.36 -2.21
CA VAL A 184 6.90 -24.01 -2.19
C VAL A 184 7.69 -23.24 -3.24
N ILE A 185 8.58 -22.38 -2.79
CA ILE A 185 9.56 -21.77 -3.66
C ILE A 185 10.46 -22.95 -4.05
N ALA A 186 10.15 -23.56 -5.19
CA ALA A 186 11.08 -24.41 -5.91
C ALA A 186 12.10 -23.51 -6.62
#